data_AF-A0A7J3NPA9-F1
#
_entry.id   AF-A0A7J3NPA9-F1
#
_cell.length_a   1.000
_cell.length_b   1.000
_cell.length_c   1.000
_cell.angle_alpha   90.00
_cell.angle_beta   90.00
_cell.angle_gamma   90.00
#
_symmetry.space_group_name_H-M   'P 1'
#
loop_
_entity.id
_entity.type
_entity.pdbx_description
1 polymer ?
#
loop_
_entity_poly.entity_id
_entity_poly.type
_entity_poly.pdbx_seq_one_letter_code
_entity_poly.pdbx_strand_id
1 'polypeptide(L)'
;MDRHEIYHKVSLKHAKGVGINYELCFYNPYEVYLALTGGSKVRKWLEFIANHYVPPRTKVLLIYPCSTVKPYYVSRSYKTLFKTLSKLGEKRREIHLVTISEPFGLVPEEFYGVRTPWFDWSELWYDCPGLFKWWCRKYGQPYSREFLEKSIQILAGYVAKFLTRATTLESYSKIVAFVRTFSSKLEVKEDHTHRRIIELAANMAKIEVDLLPPKEIVAEIVSKRGRLAWDLYGVSHPIAQSYLLNYLKRC
;
A
#
# COMPACT_ATOMS: atom_id res chain seq x y z
N MET A 1 12.04 -23.26 0.86
CA MET A 1 10.66 -23.78 0.77
C MET A 1 10.22 -23.63 -0.67
N ASP A 2 9.52 -24.62 -1.21
CA ASP A 2 8.91 -24.48 -2.54
C ASP A 2 7.64 -23.62 -2.50
N ARG A 3 7.13 -23.25 -3.67
CA ARG A 3 5.95 -22.39 -3.83
C ARG A 3 4.70 -22.96 -3.16
N HIS A 4 4.45 -24.25 -3.32
CA HIS A 4 3.26 -24.91 -2.80
C HIS A 4 3.29 -24.92 -1.26
N GLU A 5 4.46 -25.22 -0.69
CA GLU A 5 4.69 -25.19 0.74
C GLU A 5 4.48 -23.78 1.33
N ILE A 6 5.01 -22.73 0.68
CA ILE A 6 4.82 -21.34 1.10
C ILE A 6 3.33 -20.98 1.08
N TYR A 7 2.62 -21.31 0.01
CA TYR A 7 1.20 -20.97 -0.11
C TYR A 7 0.37 -21.56 1.04
N HIS A 8 0.52 -22.86 1.30
CA HIS A 8 -0.24 -23.54 2.34
C HIS A 8 0.19 -23.15 3.76
N LYS A 9 1.50 -23.00 4.01
CA LYS A 9 2.02 -22.73 5.36
C LYS A 9 2.08 -21.25 5.73
N VAL A 10 2.06 -20.34 4.75
CA VAL A 10 2.23 -18.89 4.95
C VAL A 10 1.02 -18.13 4.40
N SER A 11 0.79 -18.15 3.08
CA SER A 11 -0.19 -17.25 2.45
C SER A 11 -1.63 -17.49 2.92
N LEU A 12 -2.07 -18.75 3.01
CA LEU A 12 -3.42 -19.08 3.47
C LEU A 12 -3.70 -18.63 4.91
N LYS A 13 -2.68 -18.52 5.77
CA LYS A 13 -2.87 -18.06 7.16
C LYS A 13 -3.26 -16.59 7.25
N HIS A 14 -2.96 -15.82 6.21
CA HIS A 14 -3.27 -14.40 6.13
C HIS A 14 -4.70 -14.13 5.64
N ALA A 15 -5.38 -15.15 5.10
CA ALA A 15 -6.77 -15.06 4.68
C ALA A 15 -7.71 -15.14 5.89
N LYS A 16 -8.65 -14.20 6.00
CA LYS A 16 -9.64 -14.13 7.08
C LYS A 16 -11.03 -14.05 6.49
N GLY A 17 -11.65 -15.22 6.33
CA GLY A 17 -12.99 -15.35 5.75
C GLY A 17 -13.04 -15.11 4.23
N VAL A 18 -11.89 -15.12 3.56
CA VAL A 18 -11.75 -14.99 2.09
C VAL A 18 -10.71 -15.98 1.59
N GLY A 19 -10.71 -16.28 0.29
CA GLY A 19 -9.65 -17.03 -0.37
C GLY A 19 -8.42 -16.17 -0.69
N ILE A 20 -7.24 -16.77 -0.71
CA ILE A 20 -6.07 -16.22 -1.42
C ILE A 20 -5.94 -17.01 -2.71
N ASN A 21 -5.90 -16.34 -3.85
CA ASN A 21 -5.73 -17.00 -5.13
C ASN A 21 -4.26 -17.40 -5.34
N TYR A 22 -4.02 -18.70 -5.59
CA TYR A 22 -2.69 -19.25 -5.81
C TYR A 22 -1.92 -18.61 -6.98
N GLU A 23 -2.61 -18.23 -8.05
CA GLU A 23 -2.03 -17.56 -9.22
C GLU A 23 -1.66 -16.10 -8.96
N LEU A 24 -2.23 -15.51 -7.89
CA LEU A 24 -1.94 -14.16 -7.44
C LEU A 24 -0.97 -14.14 -6.26
N CYS A 25 -0.20 -15.21 -6.07
CA CYS A 25 0.85 -15.26 -5.08
C CYS A 25 2.22 -14.99 -5.73
N PHE A 26 2.95 -13.99 -5.25
CA PHE A 26 4.23 -13.57 -5.83
C PHE A 26 5.33 -13.53 -4.76
N TYR A 27 6.22 -14.53 -4.78
CA TYR A 27 7.14 -14.83 -3.68
C TYR A 27 8.57 -14.36 -3.93
N ASN A 28 8.87 -13.78 -5.07
CA ASN A 28 10.16 -13.16 -5.37
C ASN A 28 10.00 -11.99 -6.35
N PRO A 29 11.02 -11.12 -6.52
CA PRO A 29 10.90 -9.96 -7.38
C PRO A 29 10.64 -10.28 -8.85
N TYR A 30 11.12 -11.43 -9.34
CA TYR A 30 10.91 -11.83 -10.74
C TYR A 30 9.45 -12.19 -11.01
N GLU A 31 8.80 -12.94 -10.12
CA GLU A 31 7.37 -13.24 -10.20
C GLU A 31 6.51 -11.98 -10.21
N VAL A 32 6.85 -10.99 -9.37
CA VAL A 32 6.16 -9.70 -9.34
C VAL A 32 6.34 -8.96 -10.67
N TYR A 33 7.57 -8.91 -11.19
CA TYR A 33 7.84 -8.30 -12.49
C TYR A 33 7.05 -8.95 -13.63
N LEU A 34 6.98 -10.28 -13.67
CA LEU A 34 6.17 -11.01 -14.65
C LEU A 34 4.67 -10.68 -14.52
N ALA A 35 4.16 -10.57 -13.30
CA ALA A 35 2.77 -10.19 -13.06
C ALA A 35 2.45 -8.78 -13.59
N LEU A 36 3.41 -7.85 -13.47
CA LEU A 36 3.27 -6.46 -13.91
C LEU A 36 3.42 -6.27 -15.43
N THR A 37 4.17 -7.13 -16.10
CA THR A 37 4.48 -7.01 -17.53
C THR A 37 3.61 -7.90 -18.42
N GLY A 38 3.22 -9.08 -17.91
CA GLY A 38 2.36 -10.02 -18.62
C GLY A 38 0.89 -9.59 -18.70
N GLY A 39 0.09 -10.34 -19.46
CA GLY A 39 -1.36 -10.13 -19.65
C GLY A 39 -2.23 -10.56 -18.46
N SER A 40 -1.77 -10.32 -17.24
CA SER A 40 -2.39 -10.83 -16.01
C SER A 40 -3.57 -9.98 -15.53
N LYS A 41 -4.36 -10.52 -14.58
CA LYS A 41 -5.40 -9.77 -13.84
C LYS A 41 -4.86 -8.50 -13.16
N VAL A 42 -3.58 -8.53 -12.76
CA VAL A 42 -2.89 -7.38 -12.16
C VAL A 42 -2.79 -6.23 -13.15
N ARG A 43 -2.32 -6.51 -14.37
CA ARG A 43 -2.15 -5.48 -15.39
C ARG A 43 -3.48 -4.84 -15.78
N LYS A 44 -4.54 -5.64 -15.95
CA LYS A 44 -5.90 -5.13 -16.22
C LYS A 44 -6.38 -4.17 -15.14
N TRP A 45 -6.14 -4.50 -13.87
CA TRP A 45 -6.46 -3.60 -12.76
C TRP A 45 -5.65 -2.30 -12.79
N LEU A 46 -4.33 -2.40 -13.01
CA LEU A 46 -3.44 -1.24 -13.09
C LEU A 46 -3.86 -0.29 -14.22
N GLU A 47 -4.18 -0.84 -15.40
CA GLU A 47 -4.66 -0.09 -16.55
C GLU A 47 -6.02 0.56 -16.28
N PHE A 48 -6.94 -0.14 -15.61
CA PHE A 48 -8.21 0.42 -15.16
C PHE A 48 -8.01 1.61 -14.23
N ILE A 49 -7.24 1.44 -13.15
CA ILE A 49 -7.04 2.50 -12.15
C ILE A 49 -6.32 3.70 -12.75
N ALA A 50 -5.29 3.47 -13.57
CA ALA A 50 -4.54 4.56 -14.17
C ALA A 50 -5.35 5.32 -15.22
N ASN A 51 -6.13 4.65 -16.08
CA ASN A 51 -6.69 5.27 -17.28
C ASN A 51 -8.21 5.51 -17.23
N HIS A 52 -8.95 4.72 -16.46
CA HIS A 52 -10.42 4.67 -16.57
C HIS A 52 -11.14 5.01 -15.27
N TYR A 53 -10.58 4.63 -14.12
CA TYR A 53 -11.16 4.99 -12.83
C TYR A 53 -11.24 6.52 -12.69
N VAL A 54 -12.40 6.99 -12.25
CA VAL A 54 -12.70 8.40 -11.96
C VAL A 54 -12.85 8.51 -10.45
N PRO A 55 -11.86 9.12 -9.76
CA PRO A 55 -11.96 9.27 -8.32
C PRO A 55 -13.08 10.24 -7.91
N PRO A 56 -13.62 10.09 -6.69
CA PRO A 56 -14.56 11.06 -6.14
C PRO A 56 -13.88 12.41 -5.90
N ARG A 57 -14.66 13.50 -6.01
CA ARG A 57 -14.21 14.83 -5.59
C ARG A 57 -14.28 14.95 -4.08
N THR A 58 -13.14 14.90 -3.44
CA THR A 58 -13.00 14.99 -1.97
C THR A 58 -11.84 15.93 -1.63
N LYS A 59 -11.70 16.33 -0.38
CA LYS A 59 -10.64 17.27 0.00
C LYS A 59 -9.27 16.59 0.00
N VAL A 60 -9.21 15.38 0.55
CA VAL A 60 -7.96 14.66 0.80
C VAL A 60 -7.98 13.28 0.14
N LEU A 61 -6.98 13.00 -0.68
CA LEU A 61 -6.59 11.63 -1.01
C LEU A 61 -5.63 11.12 0.09
N LEU A 62 -6.07 10.11 0.84
CA LEU A 62 -5.24 9.40 1.80
C LEU A 62 -4.77 8.08 1.22
N ILE A 63 -3.47 7.96 0.95
CA ILE A 63 -2.82 6.72 0.53
C ILE A 63 -2.28 5.98 1.75
N TYR A 64 -2.71 4.74 1.97
CA TYR A 64 -2.31 3.90 3.11
C TYR A 64 -1.69 2.57 2.63
N PRO A 65 -0.69 2.00 3.32
CA PRO A 65 -0.05 0.78 2.86
C PRO A 65 -0.96 -0.43 2.98
N CYS A 66 -0.83 -1.37 2.03
CA CYS A 66 -1.50 -2.65 2.08
C CYS A 66 -1.17 -3.42 3.37
N SER A 67 -2.02 -4.39 3.70
CA SER A 67 -1.83 -5.27 4.86
C SER A 67 -1.51 -6.68 4.41
N THR A 68 -0.66 -7.38 5.17
CA THR A 68 -0.41 -8.82 4.97
C THR A 68 -1.71 -9.61 5.10
N VAL A 69 -2.54 -9.29 6.10
CA VAL A 69 -3.84 -9.94 6.31
C VAL A 69 -4.85 -9.44 5.29
N LYS A 70 -5.61 -10.38 4.69
CA LYS A 70 -6.66 -10.13 3.72
C LYS A 70 -8.02 -10.64 4.21
N PRO A 71 -9.12 -9.93 3.91
CA PRO A 71 -9.17 -8.65 3.21
C PRO A 71 -8.57 -7.52 4.06
N TYR A 72 -8.22 -6.38 3.46
CA TYR A 72 -7.49 -5.33 4.18
C TYR A 72 -8.22 -4.85 5.44
N TYR A 73 -9.51 -4.60 5.31
CA TYR A 73 -10.35 -4.01 6.36
C TYR A 73 -10.47 -4.85 7.64
N VAL A 74 -10.21 -6.17 7.59
CA VAL A 74 -10.22 -7.00 8.81
C VAL A 74 -8.88 -7.02 9.53
N SER A 75 -7.81 -6.53 8.89
CA SER A 75 -6.48 -6.52 9.47
C SER A 75 -6.35 -5.53 10.63
N ARG A 76 -5.40 -5.78 11.53
CA ARG A 76 -5.16 -4.91 12.70
C ARG A 76 -4.81 -3.46 12.30
N SER A 77 -4.02 -3.29 11.24
CA SER A 77 -3.63 -1.96 10.75
C SER A 77 -4.84 -1.17 10.27
N TYR A 78 -5.72 -1.77 9.47
CA TYR A 78 -6.93 -1.09 8.97
C TYR A 78 -7.98 -0.89 10.07
N LYS A 79 -8.17 -1.85 10.98
CA LYS A 79 -9.02 -1.62 12.16
C LYS A 79 -8.56 -0.41 12.97
N THR A 80 -7.24 -0.23 13.10
CA THR A 80 -6.67 0.95 13.77
C THR A 80 -6.88 2.21 12.94
N LEU A 81 -6.62 2.16 11.63
CA LEU A 81 -6.87 3.29 10.72
C LEU A 81 -8.33 3.73 10.76
N PHE A 82 -9.29 2.81 10.64
CA PHE A 82 -10.71 3.12 10.66
C PHE A 82 -11.16 3.70 11.99
N LYS A 83 -10.62 3.21 13.12
CA LYS A 83 -10.83 3.85 14.43
C LYS A 83 -10.26 5.27 14.50
N THR A 84 -9.18 5.55 13.77
CA THR A 84 -8.62 6.90 13.66
C THR A 84 -9.50 7.77 12.78
N LEU A 85 -9.87 7.30 11.60
CA LEU A 85 -10.69 8.04 10.64
C LEU A 85 -12.11 8.30 11.17
N SER A 86 -12.70 7.40 11.97
CA SER A 86 -14.02 7.62 12.56
C SER A 86 -14.05 8.82 13.54
N LYS A 87 -12.91 9.16 14.15
CA LYS A 87 -12.77 10.34 15.03
C LYS A 87 -12.79 11.68 14.29
N LEU A 88 -12.83 11.66 12.96
CA LEU A 88 -13.06 12.86 12.14
C LEU A 88 -14.54 13.25 12.12
N GLY A 89 -15.47 12.38 12.54
CA GLY A 89 -16.91 12.63 12.43
C GLY A 89 -17.30 12.92 10.98
N GLU A 90 -18.09 13.97 10.75
CA GLU A 90 -18.52 14.40 9.42
C GLU A 90 -17.36 14.61 8.44
N LYS A 91 -16.20 15.09 8.90
CA LYS A 91 -15.03 15.30 8.03
C LYS A 91 -14.49 14.00 7.43
N ARG A 92 -14.91 12.82 7.90
CA ARG A 92 -14.54 11.53 7.26
C ARG A 92 -14.93 11.48 5.79
N ARG A 93 -16.05 12.11 5.40
CA ARG A 93 -16.55 12.13 4.01
C ARG A 93 -15.66 12.94 3.06
N GLU A 94 -14.78 13.78 3.61
CA GLU A 94 -13.81 14.57 2.85
C GLU A 94 -12.51 13.79 2.57
N ILE A 95 -12.40 12.56 3.07
CA ILE A 95 -11.23 11.70 2.91
C ILE A 95 -11.57 10.56 1.93
N HIS A 96 -10.90 10.53 0.80
CA HIS A 96 -10.89 9.34 -0.05
C HIS A 96 -9.69 8.46 0.31
N LEU A 97 -9.97 7.26 0.81
CA LEU A 97 -8.94 6.30 1.20
C LEU A 97 -8.58 5.39 0.03
N VAL A 98 -7.30 5.33 -0.29
CA VAL A 98 -6.75 4.44 -1.30
C VAL A 98 -5.59 3.65 -0.71
N THR A 99 -5.51 2.36 -1.04
CA THR A 99 -4.40 1.52 -0.60
C THR A 99 -3.31 1.46 -1.66
N ILE A 100 -2.07 1.75 -1.27
CA ILE A 100 -0.91 1.40 -2.07
C ILE A 100 -0.52 -0.05 -1.79
N SER A 101 -0.35 -0.83 -2.84
CA SER A 101 0.05 -2.23 -2.74
C SER A 101 0.84 -2.68 -3.95
N GLU A 102 1.66 -3.69 -3.72
CA GLU A 102 2.20 -4.51 -4.79
C GLU A 102 1.38 -5.80 -4.89
N PRO A 103 1.03 -6.30 -6.09
CA PRO A 103 1.36 -5.73 -7.39
C PRO A 103 0.25 -4.80 -7.95
N PHE A 104 -0.83 -4.54 -7.21
CA PHE A 104 -2.02 -3.86 -7.74
C PHE A 104 -1.95 -2.31 -7.79
N GLY A 105 -0.82 -1.72 -7.40
CA GLY A 105 -0.66 -0.27 -7.37
C GLY A 105 -1.63 0.35 -6.38
N LEU A 106 -2.61 1.12 -6.86
CA LEU A 106 -3.63 1.73 -6.03
C LEU A 106 -4.90 0.87 -5.99
N VAL A 107 -5.49 0.72 -4.80
CA VAL A 107 -6.75 0.03 -4.56
C VAL A 107 -7.67 0.91 -3.71
N PRO A 108 -8.59 1.66 -4.34
CA PRO A 108 -9.56 2.49 -3.63
C PRO A 108 -10.47 1.68 -2.69
N GLU A 109 -10.84 2.27 -1.55
CA GLU A 109 -11.61 1.63 -0.48
C GLU A 109 -12.98 1.12 -0.96
N GLU A 110 -13.63 1.82 -1.87
CA GLU A 110 -14.95 1.46 -2.41
C GLU A 110 -14.94 0.15 -3.22
N PHE A 111 -13.77 -0.35 -3.60
CA PHE A 111 -13.65 -1.64 -4.26
C PHE A 111 -13.46 -2.80 -3.29
N TYR A 112 -13.29 -2.57 -1.99
CA TYR A 112 -13.10 -3.67 -1.05
C TYR A 112 -14.33 -4.56 -0.97
N GLY A 113 -14.14 -5.86 -1.21
CA GLY A 113 -15.25 -6.81 -1.21
C GLY A 113 -16.18 -6.67 -2.41
N VAL A 114 -15.79 -5.92 -3.45
CA VAL A 114 -16.63 -5.68 -4.64
C VAL A 114 -16.06 -6.41 -5.84
N ARG A 115 -16.95 -7.13 -6.55
CA ARG A 115 -16.64 -7.70 -7.86
C ARG A 115 -16.87 -6.68 -8.96
N THR A 116 -15.86 -6.45 -9.78
CA THR A 116 -15.91 -5.57 -10.96
C THR A 116 -15.51 -6.33 -12.22
N PRO A 117 -15.78 -5.79 -13.43
CA PRO A 117 -15.23 -6.35 -14.67
C PRO A 117 -13.71 -6.40 -14.72
N TRP A 118 -13.03 -5.56 -13.92
CA TRP A 118 -11.58 -5.40 -13.92
C TRP A 118 -10.88 -6.33 -12.93
N PHE A 119 -11.50 -6.54 -11.77
CA PHE A 119 -11.01 -7.43 -10.71
C PHE A 119 -12.12 -7.80 -9.71
N ASP A 120 -12.01 -8.98 -9.12
CA ASP A 120 -12.93 -9.48 -8.09
C ASP A 120 -12.29 -9.37 -6.70
N TRP A 121 -12.57 -8.25 -6.00
CA TRP A 121 -12.08 -8.01 -4.65
C TRP A 121 -12.95 -8.67 -3.56
N SER A 122 -14.05 -9.34 -3.93
CA SER A 122 -14.80 -10.19 -2.99
C SER A 122 -14.06 -11.50 -2.72
N GLU A 123 -13.53 -12.13 -3.76
CA GLU A 123 -13.03 -13.52 -3.67
C GLU A 123 -11.55 -13.69 -4.06
N LEU A 124 -10.97 -12.83 -4.89
CA LEU A 124 -9.63 -13.05 -5.47
C LEU A 124 -8.53 -12.27 -4.76
N TRP A 125 -8.40 -12.41 -3.43
CA TRP A 125 -7.28 -11.80 -2.71
C TRP A 125 -5.94 -12.47 -3.03
N TYR A 126 -4.85 -11.82 -2.65
CA TYR A 126 -3.48 -12.15 -3.07
C TYR A 126 -2.49 -12.06 -1.93
N ASP A 127 -1.30 -12.62 -2.16
CA ASP A 127 -0.14 -12.46 -1.29
C ASP A 127 1.09 -12.10 -2.13
N CYS A 128 1.67 -10.93 -1.87
CA CYS A 128 2.79 -10.40 -2.67
C CYS A 128 3.96 -9.95 -1.78
N PRO A 129 4.60 -10.86 -1.05
CA PRO A 129 5.74 -10.51 -0.23
C PRO A 129 7.06 -10.48 -1.00
N GLY A 130 7.05 -10.85 -2.29
CA GLY A 130 8.25 -11.05 -3.11
C GLY A 130 9.16 -9.83 -3.28
N LEU A 131 8.68 -8.61 -3.02
CA LEU A 131 9.51 -7.41 -3.06
C LEU A 131 10.26 -7.12 -1.76
N PHE A 132 10.03 -7.90 -0.69
CA PHE A 132 10.69 -7.68 0.59
C PHE A 132 11.90 -8.61 0.76
N LYS A 133 13.11 -8.04 0.74
CA LYS A 133 14.38 -8.80 0.87
C LYS A 133 14.41 -9.71 2.09
N TRP A 134 13.96 -9.19 3.24
CA TRP A 134 13.93 -9.97 4.48
C TRP A 134 13.00 -11.18 4.38
N TRP A 135 11.88 -11.04 3.68
CA TRP A 135 10.90 -12.11 3.50
C TRP A 135 11.45 -13.19 2.58
N CYS A 136 12.04 -12.78 1.45
CA CYS A 136 12.69 -13.70 0.53
C CYS A 136 13.81 -14.49 1.23
N ARG A 137 14.66 -13.81 2.00
CA ARG A 137 15.70 -14.47 2.81
C ARG A 137 15.12 -15.47 3.81
N LYS A 138 14.04 -15.10 4.51
CA LYS A 138 13.39 -15.95 5.52
C LYS A 138 12.88 -17.26 4.94
N TYR A 139 12.34 -17.26 3.72
CA TYR A 139 11.72 -18.43 3.09
C TYR A 139 12.57 -19.05 1.97
N GLY A 140 13.83 -18.61 1.83
CA GLY A 140 14.77 -19.13 0.85
C GLY A 140 14.37 -18.85 -0.60
N GLN A 141 13.71 -17.72 -0.86
CA GLN A 141 13.32 -17.30 -2.21
C GLN A 141 14.41 -16.44 -2.86
N PRO A 142 14.60 -16.54 -4.19
CA PRO A 142 15.57 -15.70 -4.89
C PRO A 142 15.20 -14.23 -4.78
N TYR A 143 16.21 -13.36 -4.66
CA TYR A 143 15.98 -11.92 -4.56
C TYR A 143 16.84 -11.18 -5.57
N SER A 144 16.19 -10.63 -6.59
CA SER A 144 16.85 -9.80 -7.60
C SER A 144 16.54 -8.33 -7.36
N ARG A 145 17.59 -7.55 -7.12
CA ARG A 145 17.48 -6.08 -7.04
C ARG A 145 17.01 -5.50 -8.37
N GLU A 146 17.49 -6.03 -9.50
CA GLU A 146 17.09 -5.56 -10.82
C GLU A 146 15.57 -5.64 -11.04
N PHE A 147 14.97 -6.81 -10.72
CA PHE A 147 13.52 -6.98 -10.89
C PHE A 147 12.70 -6.20 -9.84
N LEU A 148 13.24 -5.96 -8.65
CA LEU A 148 12.65 -5.03 -7.69
C LEU A 148 12.55 -3.62 -8.29
N GLU A 149 13.66 -3.09 -8.81
CA GLU A 149 13.71 -1.74 -9.37
C GLU A 149 12.77 -1.61 -10.58
N LYS A 150 12.78 -2.60 -11.49
CA LYS A 150 11.84 -2.66 -12.62
C LYS A 150 10.37 -2.66 -12.15
N SER A 151 10.06 -3.43 -11.11
CA SER A 151 8.69 -3.50 -10.56
C SER A 151 8.25 -2.18 -9.94
N ILE A 152 9.12 -1.53 -9.16
CA ILE A 152 8.86 -0.22 -8.57
C ILE A 152 8.64 0.83 -9.68
N GLN A 153 9.47 0.83 -10.72
CA GLN A 153 9.34 1.74 -11.85
C GLN A 153 7.97 1.60 -12.56
N ILE A 154 7.55 0.36 -12.82
CA ILE A 154 6.26 0.09 -13.48
C ILE A 154 5.09 0.55 -12.60
N LEU A 155 5.09 0.14 -11.33
CA LEU A 155 4.05 0.52 -10.37
C LEU A 155 3.98 2.04 -10.22
N ALA A 156 5.13 2.71 -10.04
CA ALA A 156 5.20 4.16 -9.95
C ALA A 156 4.65 4.84 -11.21
N GLY A 157 4.91 4.29 -12.40
CA GLY A 157 4.35 4.81 -13.65
C GLY A 157 2.81 4.76 -13.68
N TYR A 158 2.20 3.67 -13.23
CA TYR A 158 0.73 3.57 -13.13
C TYR A 158 0.17 4.52 -12.07
N VAL A 159 0.81 4.60 -10.90
CA VAL A 159 0.42 5.53 -9.83
C VAL A 159 0.54 6.98 -10.32
N ALA A 160 1.61 7.34 -11.02
CA ALA A 160 1.84 8.68 -11.57
C ALA A 160 0.73 9.07 -12.54
N LYS A 161 0.35 8.18 -13.46
CA LYS A 161 -0.77 8.41 -14.39
C LYS A 161 -2.08 8.70 -13.67
N PHE A 162 -2.39 7.93 -12.62
CA PHE A 162 -3.56 8.18 -11.78
C PHE A 162 -3.46 9.56 -11.11
N LEU A 163 -2.33 9.90 -10.48
CA LEU A 163 -2.13 11.18 -9.80
C LEU A 163 -2.29 12.37 -10.77
N THR A 164 -1.66 12.31 -11.95
CA THR A 164 -1.80 13.34 -12.98
C THR A 164 -3.27 13.55 -13.36
N ARG A 165 -4.01 12.46 -13.65
CA ARG A 165 -5.43 12.56 -14.00
C ARG A 165 -6.28 13.10 -12.85
N ALA A 166 -6.05 12.62 -11.63
CA ALA A 166 -6.80 13.08 -10.46
C ALA A 166 -6.59 14.60 -10.22
N THR A 167 -5.37 15.10 -10.44
CA THR A 167 -5.07 16.54 -10.37
C THR A 167 -5.72 17.31 -11.52
N THR A 168 -5.66 16.82 -12.76
CA THR A 168 -6.37 17.46 -13.90
C THR A 168 -7.88 17.54 -13.69
N LEU A 169 -8.46 16.55 -13.01
CA LEU A 169 -9.88 16.50 -12.66
C LEU A 169 -10.23 17.30 -11.39
N GLU A 170 -9.23 17.92 -10.76
CA GLU A 170 -9.34 18.63 -9.47
C GLU A 170 -10.04 17.77 -8.40
N SER A 171 -9.71 16.48 -8.38
CA SER A 171 -10.40 15.51 -7.50
C SER A 171 -10.02 15.68 -6.03
N TYR A 172 -8.84 16.24 -5.76
CA TYR A 172 -8.33 16.46 -4.40
C TYR A 172 -7.59 17.78 -4.29
N SER A 173 -7.74 18.47 -3.16
CA SER A 173 -6.91 19.64 -2.81
C SER A 173 -5.62 19.26 -2.09
N LYS A 174 -5.56 18.05 -1.52
CA LYS A 174 -4.39 17.55 -0.80
C LYS A 174 -4.20 16.05 -1.02
N ILE A 175 -2.96 15.64 -1.22
CA ILE A 175 -2.58 14.23 -1.35
C ILE A 175 -1.62 13.87 -0.22
N VAL A 176 -2.00 12.86 0.56
CA VAL A 176 -1.28 12.42 1.75
C VAL A 176 -0.95 10.96 1.60
N ALA A 177 0.32 10.60 1.73
CA ALA A 177 0.78 9.22 1.75
C ALA A 177 1.24 8.85 3.16
N PHE A 178 0.37 8.16 3.90
CA PHE A 178 0.65 7.73 5.27
C PHE A 178 1.22 6.31 5.29
N VAL A 179 2.49 6.19 4.89
CA VAL A 179 3.23 4.94 4.71
C VAL A 179 4.46 4.90 5.62
N ARG A 180 5.18 3.78 5.67
CA ARG A 180 6.45 3.74 6.42
C ARG A 180 7.49 4.61 5.71
N THR A 181 7.75 5.79 6.25
CA THR A 181 8.73 6.75 5.73
C THR A 181 10.15 6.39 6.15
N PHE A 182 10.39 6.24 7.45
CA PHE A 182 11.71 5.94 8.02
C PHE A 182 11.71 4.59 8.75
N SER A 183 12.90 4.01 8.89
CA SER A 183 13.11 2.81 9.70
C SER A 183 13.24 3.18 11.18
N SER A 184 13.33 2.19 12.07
CA SER A 184 13.58 2.44 13.50
C SER A 184 14.96 3.04 13.81
N LYS A 185 15.85 3.10 12.81
CA LYS A 185 17.13 3.84 12.84
C LYS A 185 17.04 5.23 12.23
N LEU A 186 15.84 5.69 11.84
CA LEU A 186 15.58 6.98 11.20
C LEU A 186 16.23 7.13 9.81
N GLU A 187 16.50 6.00 9.16
CA GLU A 187 17.04 5.92 7.80
C GLU A 187 15.94 5.58 6.80
N VAL A 188 16.09 6.08 5.58
CA VAL A 188 15.35 5.60 4.40
C VAL A 188 15.95 4.27 3.98
N LYS A 189 15.11 3.29 3.67
CA LYS A 189 15.56 1.96 3.26
C LYS A 189 14.98 1.54 1.93
N GLU A 190 15.71 0.70 1.22
CA GLU A 190 15.29 0.11 -0.07
C GLU A 190 14.03 -0.74 0.05
N ASP A 191 13.74 -1.30 1.23
CA ASP A 191 12.58 -2.14 1.52
C ASP A 191 11.33 -1.36 1.97
N HIS A 192 11.39 -0.02 1.97
CA HIS A 192 10.19 0.83 2.09
C HIS A 192 9.46 0.93 0.74
N THR A 193 9.10 -0.21 0.14
CA THR A 193 8.61 -0.31 -1.25
C THR A 193 7.45 0.65 -1.54
N HIS A 194 6.43 0.70 -0.69
CA HIS A 194 5.31 1.64 -0.81
C HIS A 194 5.76 3.11 -0.88
N ARG A 195 6.69 3.53 -0.02
CA ARG A 195 7.25 4.89 -0.02
C ARG A 195 7.94 5.16 -1.35
N ARG A 196 8.78 4.22 -1.80
CA ARG A 196 9.55 4.37 -3.05
C ARG A 196 8.66 4.49 -4.27
N ILE A 197 7.59 3.69 -4.34
CA ILE A 197 6.59 3.78 -5.43
C ILE A 197 5.95 5.17 -5.45
N ILE A 198 5.51 5.65 -4.28
CA ILE A 198 4.83 6.96 -4.18
C ILE A 198 5.78 8.11 -4.48
N GLU A 199 6.99 8.12 -3.91
CA GLU A 199 8.01 9.15 -4.18
C GLU A 199 8.33 9.24 -5.66
N LEU A 200 8.58 8.10 -6.29
CA LEU A 200 8.88 8.04 -7.71
C LEU A 200 7.67 8.50 -8.56
N ALA A 201 6.45 8.08 -8.18
CA ALA A 201 5.24 8.49 -8.88
C ALA A 201 4.95 9.99 -8.77
N ALA A 202 5.12 10.57 -7.58
CA ALA A 202 4.99 12.00 -7.32
C ALA A 202 5.98 12.80 -8.17
N ASN A 203 7.25 12.36 -8.23
CA ASN A 203 8.28 12.97 -9.07
C ASN A 203 7.94 12.88 -10.57
N MET A 204 7.48 11.72 -11.05
CA MET A 204 7.05 11.53 -12.44
C MET A 204 5.87 12.44 -12.81
N ALA A 205 4.90 12.55 -11.90
CA ALA A 205 3.69 13.34 -12.12
C ALA A 205 3.91 14.85 -11.86
N LYS A 206 5.04 15.24 -11.26
CA LYS A 206 5.34 16.59 -10.79
C LYS A 206 4.27 17.13 -9.83
N ILE A 207 3.82 16.27 -8.92
CA ILE A 207 2.77 16.56 -7.94
C ILE A 207 3.34 16.45 -6.54
N GLU A 208 2.95 17.37 -5.66
CA GLU A 208 3.30 17.30 -4.24
C GLU A 208 2.46 16.23 -3.53
N VAL A 209 3.14 15.38 -2.76
CA VAL A 209 2.51 14.36 -1.90
C VAL A 209 3.14 14.45 -0.52
N ASP A 210 2.32 14.63 0.50
CA ASP A 210 2.80 14.68 1.88
C ASP A 210 3.11 13.27 2.36
N LEU A 211 4.41 12.94 2.44
CA LEU A 211 4.89 11.66 2.95
C LEU A 211 4.93 11.69 4.47
N LEU A 212 4.00 10.97 5.08
CA LEU A 212 3.80 10.92 6.51
C LEU A 212 3.96 9.48 7.04
N PRO A 213 4.34 9.28 8.31
CA PRO A 213 4.72 10.32 9.29
C PRO A 213 6.12 10.91 8.99
N PRO A 214 6.41 12.16 9.40
CA PRO A 214 7.73 12.74 9.22
C PRO A 214 8.74 12.13 10.20
N LYS A 215 10.03 12.43 10.01
CA LYS A 215 11.14 11.79 10.75
C LYS A 215 11.02 12.00 12.26
N GLU A 216 10.55 13.17 12.68
CA GLU A 216 10.40 13.58 14.07
C GLU A 216 9.38 12.71 14.81
N ILE A 217 8.29 12.34 14.13
CA ILE A 217 7.27 11.45 14.69
C ILE A 217 7.78 10.01 14.79
N VAL A 218 8.55 9.56 13.81
CA VAL A 218 9.21 8.23 13.90
C VAL A 218 10.23 8.23 15.04
N ALA A 219 11.03 9.30 15.19
CA ALA A 219 11.97 9.47 16.29
C ALA A 219 11.28 9.48 17.66
N GLU A 220 10.15 10.17 17.79
CA GLU A 220 9.35 10.18 19.01
C GLU A 220 8.87 8.76 19.38
N ILE A 221 8.36 7.99 18.42
CA ILE A 221 7.92 6.61 18.65
C ILE A 221 9.08 5.75 19.13
N VAL A 222 10.21 5.81 18.44
CA VAL A 222 11.40 5.02 18.79
C VAL A 222 11.93 5.41 20.17
N SER A 223 11.96 6.70 20.50
CA SER A 223 12.40 7.19 21.81
C SER A 223 11.46 6.76 22.94
N LYS A 224 10.14 6.92 22.78
CA LYS A 224 9.16 6.67 23.84
C LYS A 224 8.78 5.19 24.00
N ARG A 225 8.79 4.41 22.91
CA ARG A 225 8.26 3.04 22.87
C ARG A 225 9.26 2.00 22.38
N GLY A 226 10.47 2.43 22.02
CA GLY A 226 11.53 1.56 21.53
C GLY A 226 11.42 1.23 20.03
N ARG A 227 12.53 0.74 19.47
CA ARG A 227 12.64 0.39 18.04
C ARG A 227 11.63 -0.68 17.61
N LEU A 228 11.44 -1.70 18.44
CA LEU A 228 10.52 -2.81 18.18
C LEU A 228 9.07 -2.33 18.02
N ALA A 229 8.65 -1.28 18.73
CA ALA A 229 7.30 -0.74 18.57
C ALA A 229 7.08 -0.19 17.15
N TRP A 230 8.06 0.53 16.60
CA TRP A 230 7.98 1.00 15.21
C TRP A 230 8.14 -0.14 14.20
N ASP A 231 8.99 -1.12 14.47
CA ASP A 231 9.23 -2.27 13.59
C ASP A 231 8.04 -3.22 13.48
N LEU A 232 7.29 -3.41 14.58
CA LEU A 232 6.11 -4.25 14.59
C LEU A 232 4.85 -3.52 14.12
N TYR A 233 4.66 -2.26 14.50
CA TYR A 233 3.42 -1.54 14.24
C TYR A 233 3.48 -0.56 13.07
N GLY A 234 4.66 -0.01 12.78
CA GLY A 234 4.82 1.03 11.75
C GLY A 234 3.75 2.11 11.86
N VAL A 235 3.11 2.43 10.73
CA VAL A 235 2.05 3.45 10.66
C VAL A 235 0.80 3.12 11.48
N SER A 236 0.59 1.87 11.90
CA SER A 236 -0.51 1.51 12.81
C SER A 236 -0.21 1.83 14.28
N HIS A 237 1.00 2.30 14.59
CA HIS A 237 1.37 2.67 15.95
C HIS A 237 0.48 3.82 16.48
N PRO A 238 0.01 3.80 17.75
CA PRO A 238 -0.92 4.80 18.28
C PRO A 238 -0.46 6.27 18.16
N ILE A 239 0.84 6.54 18.34
CA ILE A 239 1.40 7.90 18.17
C ILE A 239 1.31 8.33 16.70
N ALA A 240 1.66 7.45 15.75
CA ALA A 240 1.57 7.75 14.32
C ALA A 240 0.11 8.02 13.91
N GLN A 241 -0.83 7.21 14.42
CA GLN A 241 -2.27 7.36 14.17
C GLN A 241 -2.84 8.65 14.79
N SER A 242 -2.38 9.02 15.99
CA SER A 242 -2.75 10.29 16.61
C SER A 242 -2.24 11.49 15.81
N TYR A 243 -1.01 11.40 15.30
CA TYR A 243 -0.45 12.39 14.39
C TYR A 243 -1.27 12.50 13.10
N LEU A 244 -1.61 11.38 12.45
CA LEU A 244 -2.47 11.37 11.26
C LEU A 244 -3.81 12.06 11.52
N LEU A 245 -4.49 11.73 12.62
CA LEU A 245 -5.76 12.36 12.97
C LEU A 245 -5.65 13.88 13.08
N ASN A 246 -4.64 14.36 13.79
CA ASN A 246 -4.42 15.79 13.98
C ASN A 246 -4.05 16.49 12.69
N TYR A 247 -3.26 15.83 11.83
CA TYR A 247 -2.92 16.32 10.51
C TYR A 247 -4.19 16.46 9.65
N LEU A 248 -5.00 15.40 9.53
CA LEU A 248 -6.23 15.40 8.72
C LEU A 248 -7.28 16.40 9.23
N LYS A 249 -7.34 16.68 10.53
CA LYS A 249 -8.26 17.70 11.08
C LYS A 249 -7.95 19.12 10.60
N ARG A 250 -6.69 19.38 10.25
CA ARG A 250 -6.17 20.68 9.82
C ARG A 250 -6.21 20.87 8.30
N CYS A 251 -6.30 19.77 7.54
CA CYS A 251 -6.54 19.82 6.11
C CYS A 251 -7.87 20.53 5.85
#